data_AF-A0AAW3FCD7-F1
#
_entry.id   AF-A0AAW3FCD7-F1
#
_cell.length_a   1.000
_cell.length_b   1.000
_cell.length_c   1.000
_cell.angle_alpha   90.00
_cell.angle_beta   90.00
_cell.angle_gamma   90.00
#
_symmetry.space_group_name_H-M   'P 1'
#
loop_
_entity.id
_entity.type
_entity.pdbx_description
1 polymer ?
#
loop_
_entity_poly.entity_id
_entity_poly.type
_entity_poly.pdbx_seq_one_letter_code
_entity_poly.pdbx_strand_id
1 'polypeptide(L)'
;MRHATAIVMVLTAIGVAACGKRESKTMDYFLQHPTEIEDTQKDCRSKGISLLADTPEARTCNAADSAMRARFFEHSASGVQQ
;
A
#
# COMPACT_ATOMS: atom_id res chain seq x y z
N MET A 1 25.11 50.64 25.99
CA MET A 1 24.05 50.22 25.05
C MET A 1 24.56 48.95 24.37
N ARG A 2 24.39 47.72 24.86
CA ARG A 2 23.19 46.93 25.23
C ARG A 2 22.42 46.40 24.00
N HIS A 3 23.05 45.50 23.25
CA HIS A 3 22.44 44.46 22.40
C HIS A 3 23.44 43.29 22.43
N ALA A 4 23.36 42.25 23.28
CA ALA A 4 22.27 41.35 23.60
C ALA A 4 21.62 40.74 22.35
N THR A 5 21.55 39.41 22.32
CA THR A 5 20.77 38.52 21.46
C THR A 5 21.21 38.41 19.99
N ALA A 6 21.32 37.24 19.35
CA ALA A 6 21.06 35.88 19.77
C ALA A 6 21.82 34.91 18.84
N ILE A 7 22.30 33.83 19.43
CA ILE A 7 22.83 32.64 18.77
C ILE A 7 21.68 32.03 17.96
N VAL A 8 21.69 32.24 16.66
CA VAL A 8 20.77 31.55 15.73
C VAL A 8 21.38 30.16 15.49
N MET A 9 21.25 29.28 16.48
CA MET A 9 21.40 27.83 16.28
C MET A 9 20.23 27.36 15.43
N VAL A 10 20.36 27.49 14.11
CA VAL A 10 19.50 26.80 13.16
C VAL A 10 20.01 25.36 13.09
N LEU A 11 19.56 24.57 14.07
CA LEU A 11 19.53 23.12 13.98
C LEU A 11 18.51 22.76 12.89
N THR A 12 18.96 22.77 11.64
CA THR A 12 18.29 22.07 10.54
C THR A 12 18.41 20.58 10.80
N ALA A 13 17.60 20.08 11.73
CA ALA A 13 17.20 18.68 11.76
C ALA A 13 16.32 18.44 10.53
N ILE A 14 16.95 18.31 9.36
CA ILE A 14 16.30 17.74 8.20
C ILE A 14 16.10 16.27 8.56
N GLY A 15 14.92 15.99 9.08
CA GLY A 15 14.42 14.64 9.24
C GLY A 15 14.51 13.96 7.88
N VAL A 16 15.53 13.11 7.72
CA VAL A 16 15.47 11.97 6.82
C VAL A 16 14.35 11.10 7.36
N ALA A 17 13.11 11.48 7.04
CA ALA A 17 12.02 10.55 6.96
C ALA A 17 12.54 9.45 6.04
N ALA A 18 12.83 8.30 6.62
CA ALA A 18 13.09 7.07 5.92
C ALA A 18 11.80 6.73 5.14
N CYS A 19 11.61 7.41 4.01
CA CYS A 19 10.65 7.08 2.99
C CYS A 19 11.24 5.87 2.25
N GLY A 20 11.34 4.75 2.96
CA GLY A 20 11.46 3.45 2.34
C GLY A 20 10.14 3.21 1.61
N LYS A 21 10.02 3.75 0.40
CA LYS A 21 8.93 3.45 -0.53
C LYS A 21 8.95 1.95 -0.72
N ARG A 22 8.15 1.22 0.06
CA ARG A 22 7.74 -0.12 -0.33
C ARG A 22 6.94 0.08 -1.61
N GLU A 23 7.50 -0.41 -2.71
CA GLU A 23 6.82 -0.37 -4.00
C GLU A 23 5.49 -1.11 -3.86
N SER A 24 4.39 -0.46 -4.22
CA SER A 24 3.06 -1.05 -4.09
C SER A 24 2.87 -2.11 -5.18
N LYS A 25 2.49 -3.33 -4.78
CA LYS A 25 2.16 -4.40 -5.73
C LYS A 25 0.88 -4.04 -6.49
N THR A 26 0.82 -4.38 -7.78
CA THR A 26 -0.30 -4.09 -8.67
C THR A 26 -1.23 -5.29 -8.84
N MET A 27 -2.39 -5.07 -9.48
CA MET A 27 -3.32 -6.15 -9.79
C MET A 27 -2.67 -7.21 -10.69
N ASP A 28 -1.94 -6.80 -11.73
CA ASP A 28 -1.24 -7.70 -12.65
C ASP A 28 -0.22 -8.59 -11.95
N TYR A 29 0.45 -8.08 -10.90
CA TYR A 29 1.32 -8.90 -10.07
C TYR A 29 0.53 -10.04 -9.42
N PHE A 30 -0.60 -9.73 -8.80
CA PHE A 30 -1.42 -10.73 -8.11
C PHE A 30 -2.12 -11.71 -9.06
N LEU A 31 -2.43 -11.30 -10.30
CA LEU A 31 -2.93 -12.21 -11.32
C LEU A 31 -1.87 -13.25 -11.73
N GLN A 32 -0.59 -12.85 -11.76
CA GLN A 32 0.54 -13.75 -12.02
C GLN A 32 0.94 -14.58 -10.78
N HIS A 33 0.68 -14.07 -9.58
CA HIS A 33 1.01 -14.68 -8.29
C HIS A 33 -0.25 -14.93 -7.44
N PRO A 34 -1.19 -15.78 -7.89
CA PRO A 34 -2.49 -15.96 -7.26
C PRO A 34 -2.42 -16.48 -5.82
N THR A 35 -1.34 -17.20 -5.47
CA THR A 35 -1.10 -17.73 -4.13
C THR A 35 -0.82 -16.63 -3.10
N GLU A 36 -0.28 -15.48 -3.52
CA GLU A 36 0.04 -14.37 -2.62
C GLU A 36 -1.18 -13.51 -2.26
N ILE A 37 -2.32 -13.69 -2.95
CA ILE A 37 -3.53 -12.90 -2.73
C ILE A 37 -4.07 -13.12 -1.31
N GLU A 38 -4.22 -14.37 -0.89
CA GLU A 38 -4.81 -14.71 0.41
C GLU A 38 -3.94 -14.22 1.57
N ASP A 39 -2.63 -14.44 1.49
CA ASP A 39 -1.66 -13.99 2.48
C ASP A 39 -1.65 -12.46 2.58
N THR A 40 -1.67 -11.77 1.45
CA THR A 40 -1.74 -10.31 1.41
C THR A 40 -3.03 -9.80 2.03
N GLN A 41 -4.18 -10.37 1.69
CA GLN A 41 -5.44 -9.95 2.29
C GLN A 41 -5.50 -10.21 3.80
N LYS A 42 -4.94 -11.32 4.26
CA LYS A 42 -4.85 -11.63 5.70
C LYS A 42 -3.97 -10.61 6.41
N ASP A 43 -2.83 -10.25 5.84
CA ASP A 43 -1.94 -9.21 6.36
C ASP A 43 -2.65 -7.84 6.42
N CYS A 44 -3.34 -7.45 5.34
CA CYS A 44 -4.12 -6.21 5.27
C CYS A 44 -5.21 -6.14 6.35
N ARG A 45 -5.95 -7.23 6.56
CA ARG A 45 -6.99 -7.34 7.61
C ARG A 45 -6.37 -7.28 9.00
N SER A 46 -5.29 -8.02 9.24
CA SER A 46 -4.58 -8.03 10.53
C SER A 46 -4.08 -6.65 10.93
N LYS A 47 -3.60 -5.87 9.96
CA LYS A 47 -3.10 -4.51 10.16
C LYS A 47 -4.19 -3.44 10.19
N GLY A 48 -5.46 -3.80 9.92
CA GLY A 48 -6.56 -2.83 9.84
C GLY A 48 -6.37 -1.78 8.76
N ILE A 49 -5.70 -2.12 7.66
CA ILE A 49 -5.40 -1.17 6.57
C ILE A 49 -6.70 -0.86 5.81
N SER A 50 -7.05 0.42 5.75
CA SER A 50 -8.14 0.87 4.88
C SER A 50 -7.72 0.80 3.42
N LEU A 51 -8.54 0.16 2.59
CA LEU A 51 -8.34 0.07 1.13
C LEU A 51 -8.44 1.43 0.42
N LEU A 52 -8.97 2.45 1.11
CA LEU A 52 -9.14 3.81 0.60
C LEU A 52 -8.01 4.75 1.03
N ALA A 53 -7.07 4.29 1.84
CA ALA A 53 -5.94 5.11 2.24
C ALA A 53 -4.97 5.31 1.06
N ASP A 54 -4.36 6.49 0.95
CA ASP A 54 -3.31 6.77 -0.03
C ASP A 54 -1.93 6.37 0.52
N THR A 55 -1.76 5.07 0.76
CA THR A 55 -0.49 4.48 1.16
C THR A 55 -0.10 3.34 0.23
N PRO A 56 1.20 3.03 0.06
CA PRO A 56 1.63 1.92 -0.78
C PRO A 56 1.07 0.57 -0.33
N GLU A 57 0.95 0.36 0.98
CA GLU A 57 0.33 -0.82 1.55
C GLU A 57 -1.16 -0.89 1.22
N ALA A 58 -1.90 0.21 1.36
CA ALA A 58 -3.33 0.25 0.99
C ALA A 58 -3.56 0.00 -0.50
N ARG A 59 -2.69 0.54 -1.38
CA ARG A 59 -2.71 0.23 -2.81
C ARG A 59 -2.47 -1.25 -3.09
N THR A 60 -1.54 -1.87 -2.35
CA THR A 60 -1.27 -3.31 -2.43
C THR A 60 -2.49 -4.13 -1.98
N CYS A 61 -3.12 -3.76 -0.87
CA CYS A 61 -4.33 -4.40 -0.37
C CYS A 61 -5.49 -4.28 -1.36
N ASN A 62 -5.67 -3.11 -1.96
CA ASN A 62 -6.69 -2.84 -2.96
C ASN A 62 -6.45 -3.67 -4.25
N ALA A 63 -5.20 -3.76 -4.69
CA ALA A 63 -4.80 -4.58 -5.83
C ALA A 63 -5.07 -6.08 -5.57
N ALA A 64 -4.78 -6.58 -4.37
CA ALA A 64 -5.08 -7.96 -3.99
C ALA A 64 -6.60 -8.24 -3.94
N ASP A 65 -7.41 -7.31 -3.43
CA ASP A 65 -8.88 -7.43 -3.44
C ASP A 65 -9.42 -7.45 -4.88
N SER A 66 -8.93 -6.54 -5.72
CA SER A 66 -9.32 -6.44 -7.13
C SER A 66 -8.95 -7.69 -7.92
N ALA A 67 -7.74 -8.22 -7.74
CA ALA A 67 -7.30 -9.47 -8.37
C ALA A 67 -8.14 -10.66 -7.92
N MET A 68 -8.48 -10.76 -6.63
CA MET A 68 -9.36 -11.81 -6.13
C MET A 68 -10.74 -11.74 -6.82
N ARG A 69 -11.35 -10.55 -6.88
CA ARG A 69 -12.64 -10.34 -7.56
C ARG A 69 -12.55 -10.74 -9.03
N ALA A 70 -11.52 -10.30 -9.75
CA ALA A 70 -11.32 -10.63 -11.15
C ALA A 70 -11.31 -12.14 -11.39
N ARG A 71 -10.58 -12.90 -10.57
CA ARG A 71 -10.53 -14.37 -10.65
C ARG A 71 -11.89 -15.02 -10.37
N PHE A 72 -12.65 -14.51 -9.40
CA PHE A 72 -14.00 -15.00 -9.14
C PHE A 72 -14.95 -14.74 -10.31
N PHE A 73 -14.92 -13.56 -10.91
CA PHE A 73 -15.79 -13.21 -12.03
C PHE A 73 -15.41 -13.94 -13.32
N GLU A 74 -14.13 -14.15 -13.60
CA GLU A 74 -13.66 -14.96 -14.72
C GLU A 74 -14.12 -16.42 -14.61
N HIS A 75 -14.03 -17.00 -13.41
CA HIS A 75 -14.54 -18.35 -13.15
C HIS A 75 -16.07 -18.43 -13.29
N SER A 76 -16.79 -17.38 -12.87
CA SER A 76 -18.25 -17.32 -12.96
C SER A 76 -18.76 -17.14 -14.40
N ALA A 77 -18.03 -16.40 -15.23
CA ALA A 77 -18.36 -16.23 -16.65
C ALA A 77 -18.13 -17.51 -17.47
N SER A 78 -17.15 -18.33 -17.06
CA SER A 78 -16.87 -19.63 -17.69
C SER A 78 -17.96 -20.68 -17.45
N GLY A 79 -18.85 -20.47 -16.47
CA GLY A 79 -20.03 -21.30 -16.22
C GLY A 79 -21.27 -20.91 -17.03
N VAL A 80 -21.22 -19.83 -17.82
CA VAL A 80 -22.28 -19.37 -18.73
C VAL A 80 -21.85 -19.65 -20.18
N GLN A 81 -21.40 -20.86 -20.45
CA GLN A 81 -21.40 -21.42 -21.80
C GLN A 81 -22.35 -22.62 -21.75
N GLN A 82 -23.64 -22.33 -21.92
CA GLN A 82 -24.65 -23.34 -22.32
C GLN A 82 -24.55 -23.59 -23.82
#